data_AF-A0A918HU34-F1
#
_entry.id   AF-A0A918HU34-F1
#
_cell.length_a   1.000
_cell.length_b   1.000
_cell.length_c   1.000
_cell.angle_alpha   90.00
_cell.angle_beta   90.00
_cell.angle_gamma   90.00
#
_symmetry.space_group_name_H-M   'P 1'
#
loop_
_entity.id
_entity.type
_entity.pdbx_description
1 polymer ?
#
loop_
_entity_poly.entity_id
_entity_poly.type
_entity_poly.pdbx_seq_one_letter_code
_entity_poly.pdbx_strand_id
1 'polypeptide(L)'
;MYGYDQNPGAQQQYAQPQQGYAQQPPLYPEPSPPSLADAVRAFTTGSLSAEDFQQIFATSKVYCPRGDNPGFLALHNTQQPVIPMFTSLKELRRYAGKESKYFVITGAEVIDLLPTGYGFVLDMEGDHRMVFDAKAVEQMVDFAMRRMYG
;
A
#
# COMPACT_ATOMS: atom_id res chain seq x y z
N MET A 1 -48.57 -8.53 61.66
CA MET A 1 -48.11 -7.90 60.41
C MET A 1 -48.02 -9.00 59.36
N TYR A 2 -49.13 -9.30 58.67
CA TYR A 2 -49.22 -10.32 57.62
C TYR A 2 -50.27 -9.91 56.57
N GLY A 3 -49.86 -9.90 55.29
CA GLY A 3 -50.63 -10.20 54.08
C GLY A 3 -51.67 -9.19 53.57
N TYR A 4 -51.52 -8.70 52.33
CA TYR A 4 -52.29 -9.19 51.15
C TYR A 4 -51.91 -8.46 49.84
N ASP A 5 -51.97 -9.23 48.76
CA ASP A 5 -51.89 -8.92 47.32
C ASP A 5 -52.74 -7.73 46.84
N GLN A 6 -52.26 -7.04 45.80
CA GLN A 6 -53.13 -6.38 44.82
C GLN A 6 -52.46 -6.20 43.44
N ASN A 7 -52.93 -6.98 42.47
CA ASN A 7 -52.84 -6.73 41.02
C ASN A 7 -54.22 -6.19 40.59
N PRO A 8 -54.38 -5.25 39.62
CA PRO A 8 -54.64 -5.69 38.23
C PRO A 8 -54.36 -4.67 37.08
N GLY A 9 -54.33 -5.16 35.83
CA GLY A 9 -54.68 -4.40 34.60
C GLY A 9 -53.59 -4.42 33.51
N ALA A 10 -53.53 -5.41 32.61
CA ALA A 10 -54.29 -5.52 31.35
C ALA A 10 -53.99 -4.42 30.31
N GLN A 11 -53.19 -4.73 29.28
CA GLN A 11 -53.44 -4.28 27.90
C GLN A 11 -52.67 -5.10 26.86
N GLN A 12 -53.41 -5.50 25.83
CA GLN A 12 -53.05 -6.32 24.67
C GLN A 12 -52.18 -5.54 23.68
N GLN A 13 -51.21 -6.18 23.02
CA GLN A 13 -50.95 -5.88 21.61
C GLN A 13 -50.28 -7.05 20.86
N TYR A 14 -51.01 -7.56 19.87
CA TYR A 14 -50.55 -8.49 18.84
C TYR A 14 -49.58 -7.79 17.87
N ALA A 15 -48.45 -8.42 17.52
CA ALA A 15 -47.79 -8.28 16.19
C ALA A 15 -46.64 -9.30 15.96
N GLN A 16 -46.88 -10.24 15.05
CA GLN A 16 -46.01 -10.93 14.07
C GLN A 16 -44.50 -11.18 14.33
N PRO A 17 -43.99 -12.41 14.09
CA PRO A 17 -42.56 -12.63 13.92
C PRO A 17 -42.14 -12.26 12.49
N GLN A 18 -41.48 -11.11 12.33
CA GLN A 18 -40.91 -10.67 11.06
C GLN A 18 -39.63 -11.46 10.77
N GLN A 19 -39.71 -12.38 9.81
CA GLN A 19 -38.56 -13.05 9.18
C GLN A 19 -37.71 -12.02 8.43
N GLY A 20 -36.73 -11.45 9.12
CA GLY A 20 -35.67 -10.66 8.50
C GLY A 20 -34.47 -11.55 8.20
N TYR A 21 -34.26 -11.86 6.91
CA TYR A 21 -32.97 -12.37 6.42
C TYR A 21 -31.91 -11.31 6.65
N ALA A 22 -31.31 -11.29 7.85
CA ALA A 22 -30.07 -10.58 8.10
C ALA A 22 -28.99 -11.27 7.27
N GLN A 23 -28.53 -10.62 6.20
CA GLN A 23 -27.29 -11.02 5.54
C GLN A 23 -26.17 -10.93 6.57
N GLN A 24 -25.68 -12.09 7.02
CA GLN A 24 -24.51 -12.16 7.89
C GLN A 24 -23.32 -11.56 7.13
N PRO A 25 -22.59 -10.60 7.71
CA PRO A 25 -21.31 -10.16 7.16
C PRO A 25 -20.38 -11.38 7.04
N PRO A 26 -19.63 -11.53 5.94
CA PRO A 26 -18.69 -12.64 5.79
C PRO A 26 -17.75 -12.70 6.99
N LEU A 27 -17.76 -13.84 7.68
CA LEU A 27 -17.08 -14.09 8.97
C LEU A 27 -15.55 -14.24 8.85
N TYR A 28 -14.99 -14.09 7.65
CA TYR A 28 -13.56 -14.18 7.39
C TYR A 28 -13.11 -13.01 6.54
N PRO A 29 -12.12 -12.21 7.00
CA PRO A 29 -11.34 -11.38 6.10
C PRO A 29 -10.66 -12.32 5.11
N GLU A 30 -10.87 -12.12 3.81
CA GLU A 30 -9.98 -12.72 2.81
C GLU A 30 -8.53 -12.31 3.15
N PRO A 31 -7.54 -13.21 2.96
CA PRO A 31 -6.15 -12.86 3.22
C PRO A 31 -5.78 -11.65 2.37
N SER A 32 -5.43 -10.54 3.03
CA SER A 32 -5.01 -9.32 2.35
C SER A 32 -3.84 -9.65 1.42
N PRO A 33 -3.86 -9.15 0.17
CA PRO A 33 -2.71 -9.31 -0.72
C PRO A 33 -1.42 -8.85 -0.02
N PRO A 34 -0.28 -9.48 -0.33
CA PRO A 34 0.99 -9.17 0.32
C PRO A 34 1.32 -7.68 0.16
N SER A 35 1.75 -7.04 1.24
CA SER A 35 2.10 -5.63 1.21
C SER A 35 3.39 -5.42 0.40
N LEU A 36 3.59 -4.21 -0.14
CA LEU A 36 4.84 -3.89 -0.83
C LEU A 36 6.07 -4.07 0.08
N ALA A 37 5.94 -3.76 1.37
CA ALA A 37 7.02 -3.96 2.34
C ALA A 37 7.38 -5.45 2.51
N ASP A 38 6.38 -6.34 2.48
CA ASP A 38 6.61 -7.78 2.53
C ASP A 38 7.22 -8.30 1.23
N ALA A 39 6.79 -7.76 0.08
CA ALA A 39 7.39 -8.09 -1.22
C ALA A 39 8.86 -7.64 -1.32
N VAL A 40 9.18 -6.42 -0.84
CA VAL A 40 10.56 -5.93 -0.73
C VAL A 40 11.38 -6.86 0.15
N ARG A 41 10.88 -7.22 1.34
CA ARG A 41 11.54 -8.18 2.22
C ARG A 41 11.78 -9.51 1.52
N ALA A 42 10.73 -10.13 1.00
CA ALA A 42 10.80 -11.43 0.34
C ALA A 42 11.75 -11.43 -0.86
N PHE A 43 11.77 -10.35 -1.64
CA PHE A 43 12.69 -10.20 -2.76
C PHE A 43 14.15 -10.07 -2.29
N THR A 44 14.43 -9.23 -1.29
CA THR A 44 15.79 -9.10 -0.73
C THR A 44 16.30 -10.38 -0.07
N THR A 45 15.41 -11.23 0.45
CA THR A 45 15.77 -12.55 1.02
C THR A 45 15.79 -13.67 -0.03
N GLY A 46 15.49 -13.38 -1.30
CA GLY A 46 15.48 -14.35 -2.40
C GLY A 46 14.30 -15.32 -2.41
N SER A 47 13.25 -15.05 -1.63
CA SER A 47 12.03 -15.86 -1.58
C SER A 47 10.93 -15.39 -2.54
N LEU A 48 11.20 -14.34 -3.31
CA LEU A 48 10.31 -13.79 -4.34
C LEU A 48 11.11 -13.55 -5.63
N SER A 49 10.56 -13.92 -6.78
CA SER A 49 11.21 -13.69 -8.07
C SER A 49 11.15 -12.20 -8.48
N ALA A 50 12.01 -11.79 -9.41
CA ALA A 50 11.99 -10.43 -9.94
C ALA A 50 10.69 -10.10 -10.68
N GLU A 51 10.13 -11.07 -11.41
CA GLU A 51 8.89 -10.90 -12.14
C GLU A 51 7.69 -10.73 -11.19
N ASP A 52 7.60 -11.58 -10.16
CA ASP A 52 6.54 -11.47 -9.15
C ASP A 52 6.65 -10.15 -8.38
N PHE A 53 7.89 -9.75 -8.03
CA PHE A 53 8.13 -8.46 -7.40
C PHE A 53 7.67 -7.31 -8.31
N GLN A 54 8.00 -7.32 -9.60
CA GLN A 54 7.57 -6.28 -10.54
C GLN A 54 6.04 -6.18 -10.64
N GLN A 55 5.33 -7.31 -10.63
CA GLN A 55 3.86 -7.34 -10.65
C GLN A 55 3.27 -6.73 -9.37
N ILE A 56 3.80 -7.10 -8.20
CA ILE A 56 3.36 -6.53 -6.92
C ILE A 56 3.69 -5.04 -6.86
N PHE A 57 4.91 -4.65 -7.24
CA PHE A 57 5.34 -3.25 -7.26
C PHE A 57 4.44 -2.39 -8.16
N ALA A 58 4.17 -2.84 -9.38
CA ALA A 58 3.37 -2.09 -10.35
C ALA A 58 1.99 -1.69 -9.80
N THR A 59 1.35 -2.56 -9.01
CA THR A 59 0.02 -2.32 -8.43
C THR A 59 0.05 -1.70 -7.03
N SER A 60 1.22 -1.71 -6.38
CA SER A 60 1.39 -1.22 -5.02
C SER A 60 1.44 0.29 -4.96
N LYS A 61 0.92 0.85 -3.86
CA LYS A 61 1.11 2.27 -3.53
C LYS A 61 2.53 2.51 -3.05
N VAL A 62 3.12 3.57 -3.57
CA VAL A 62 4.46 4.05 -3.24
C VAL A 62 4.34 5.49 -2.74
N TYR A 63 5.03 5.80 -1.65
CA TYR A 63 5.04 7.11 -1.03
C TYR A 63 6.29 7.87 -1.46
N CYS A 64 6.11 9.05 -2.04
CA CYS A 64 7.20 9.86 -2.58
C CYS A 64 7.28 11.18 -1.80
N PRO A 65 8.44 11.55 -1.23
CA PRO A 65 8.64 12.88 -0.66
C PRO A 65 8.40 13.95 -1.72
N ARG A 66 7.76 15.04 -1.31
CA ARG A 66 7.44 16.17 -2.19
C ARG A 66 8.20 17.40 -1.77
N GLY A 67 8.89 18.03 -2.72
CA GLY A 67 9.42 19.38 -2.55
C GLY A 67 8.35 20.47 -2.66
N ASP A 68 8.81 21.71 -2.77
CA ASP A 68 7.94 22.86 -3.03
C ASP A 68 7.43 22.88 -4.48
N ASN A 69 8.31 22.51 -5.42
CA ASN A 69 7.96 22.37 -6.83
C ASN A 69 7.32 21.00 -7.11
N PRO A 70 6.37 20.92 -8.07
CA PRO A 70 5.83 19.63 -8.52
C PRO A 70 6.90 18.72 -9.11
N GLY A 71 6.79 17.41 -8.86
CA GLY A 71 7.67 16.38 -9.41
C GLY A 71 8.37 15.53 -8.34
N PHE A 72 9.14 14.55 -8.82
CA PHE A 72 9.96 13.71 -7.96
C PHE A 72 11.14 14.48 -7.40
N LEU A 73 11.42 14.28 -6.10
CA LEU A 73 12.60 14.84 -5.45
C LEU A 73 13.80 13.92 -5.71
N ALA A 74 14.70 14.30 -6.61
CA ALA A 74 15.87 13.50 -6.92
C ALA A 74 17.09 13.81 -6.04
N LEU A 75 17.79 12.75 -5.63
CA LEU A 75 19.08 12.81 -4.96
C LEU A 75 20.19 12.75 -6.01
N HIS A 76 21.05 13.77 -6.01
CA HIS A 76 22.14 13.94 -6.98
C HIS A 76 23.53 13.68 -6.37
N ASN A 77 23.59 13.16 -5.14
CA ASN A 77 24.83 12.88 -4.42
C ASN A 77 25.44 11.51 -4.75
N THR A 78 24.81 10.75 -5.64
CA THR A 78 25.24 9.44 -6.13
C THR A 78 25.75 9.54 -7.58
N GLN A 79 26.55 8.56 -8.04
CA GLN A 79 27.02 8.53 -9.44
C GLN A 79 25.89 8.52 -10.47
N GLN A 80 24.73 7.97 -10.11
CA GLN A 80 23.49 8.03 -10.90
C GLN A 80 22.39 8.65 -10.04
N PRO A 81 21.60 9.60 -10.57
CA PRO A 81 20.56 10.24 -9.79
C PRO A 81 19.46 9.23 -9.43
N VAL A 82 19.02 9.27 -8.17
CA VAL A 82 18.00 8.36 -7.67
C VAL A 82 16.87 9.10 -7.00
N ILE A 83 15.66 8.56 -7.12
CA ILE A 83 14.48 9.08 -6.44
C ILE A 83 14.17 8.21 -5.22
N PRO A 84 14.15 8.77 -4.00
CA PRO A 84 13.79 8.03 -2.79
C PRO A 84 12.28 7.82 -2.76
N MET A 85 11.88 6.59 -2.52
CA MET A 85 10.51 6.11 -2.49
C MET A 85 10.33 5.21 -1.27
N PHE A 86 9.11 5.12 -0.77
CA PHE A 86 8.85 4.42 0.48
C PHE A 86 7.64 3.51 0.38
N THR A 87 7.76 2.33 1.00
CA THR A 87 6.69 1.32 1.04
C THR A 87 5.59 1.69 2.03
N SER A 88 5.88 2.61 2.96
CA SER A 88 4.92 3.09 3.96
C SER A 88 5.22 4.52 4.42
N LEU A 89 4.21 5.17 5.00
CA LEU A 89 4.39 6.47 5.67
C LEU A 89 5.34 6.43 6.86
N LYS A 90 5.49 5.27 7.51
CA LYS A 90 6.42 5.10 8.62
C LYS A 90 7.85 5.27 8.13
N GLU A 91 8.21 4.57 7.05
CA GLU A 91 9.54 4.67 6.44
C GLU A 91 9.79 6.05 5.84
N LEU A 92 8.79 6.65 5.17
CA LEU A 92 8.90 8.01 4.66
C LEU A 92 9.20 9.01 5.78
N ARG A 93 8.50 8.93 6.91
CA ARG A 93 8.68 9.86 8.05
C ARG A 93 9.98 9.63 8.80
N ARG A 94 10.51 8.40 8.76
CA ARG A 94 11.84 8.10 9.29
C ARG A 94 12.89 8.89 8.53
N TYR A 95 12.80 8.86 7.19
CA TYR A 95 13.71 9.55 6.28
C TYR A 95 13.51 11.08 6.22
N ALA A 96 12.29 11.55 5.96
CA ALA A 96 12.01 12.95 5.66
C ALA A 96 11.47 13.75 6.86
N GLY A 97 11.30 13.11 8.02
CA GLY A 97 10.71 13.71 9.22
C GLY A 97 9.18 13.68 9.24
N LYS A 98 8.59 14.01 10.40
CA LYS A 98 7.14 13.89 10.66
C LYS A 98 6.26 14.84 9.82
N GLU A 99 6.77 16.05 9.57
CA GLU A 99 6.08 17.12 8.84
C GLU A 99 6.34 17.08 7.32
N SER A 100 6.93 15.98 6.83
CA SER A 100 7.24 15.83 5.42
C SER A 100 5.97 15.84 4.55
N LYS A 101 6.02 16.66 3.51
CA LYS A 101 5.02 16.63 2.44
C LYS A 101 5.32 15.44 1.53
N TYR A 102 4.28 14.76 1.08
CA TYR A 102 4.40 13.61 0.21
C TYR A 102 3.23 13.54 -0.77
N PHE A 103 3.40 12.71 -1.80
CA PHE A 103 2.31 12.24 -2.65
C PHE A 103 2.39 10.72 -2.75
N VAL A 104 1.29 10.11 -3.20
CA VAL A 104 1.16 8.66 -3.33
C VAL A 104 0.75 8.35 -4.75
N ILE A 105 1.50 7.44 -5.37
CA ILE A 105 1.23 6.91 -6.71
C ILE A 105 1.47 5.41 -6.70
N THR A 106 1.08 4.73 -7.77
CA THR A 106 1.36 3.31 -7.99
C THR A 106 2.77 3.10 -8.54
N GLY A 107 3.33 1.90 -8.38
CA GLY A 107 4.61 1.56 -9.02
C GLY A 107 4.57 1.62 -10.55
N ALA A 108 3.41 1.36 -11.17
CA ALA A 108 3.24 1.52 -12.62
C ALA A 108 3.36 3.00 -13.04
N GLU A 109 2.70 3.91 -12.31
CA GLU A 109 2.83 5.35 -12.54
C GLU A 109 4.25 5.86 -12.26
N VAL A 110 4.96 5.26 -11.28
CA VAL A 110 6.39 5.53 -11.09
C VAL A 110 7.16 5.20 -12.36
N ILE A 111 7.01 3.99 -12.88
CA ILE A 111 7.75 3.53 -14.07
C ILE A 111 7.46 4.41 -15.28
N ASP A 112 6.20 4.84 -15.45
CA ASP A 112 5.78 5.71 -16.55
C ASP A 112 6.31 7.16 -16.44
N LEU A 113 6.36 7.70 -15.21
CA LEU A 113 6.73 9.11 -14.97
C LEU A 113 8.22 9.32 -14.68
N LEU A 114 9.00 8.26 -14.48
CA LEU A 114 10.42 8.36 -14.16
C LEU A 114 11.21 8.93 -15.36
N PRO A 115 12.00 10.00 -15.17
CA PRO A 115 12.83 10.51 -16.25
C PRO A 115 13.90 9.49 -16.65
N THR A 116 14.21 9.40 -17.95
CA THR A 116 15.28 8.53 -18.46
C THR A 116 16.61 8.80 -17.75
N GLY A 117 17.35 7.75 -17.41
CA GLY A 117 18.63 7.86 -16.71
C GLY A 117 18.51 7.99 -15.17
N TYR A 118 17.28 7.96 -14.63
CA TYR A 118 17.05 7.93 -13.18
C TYR A 118 16.78 6.52 -12.68
N GLY A 119 17.37 6.21 -11.54
CA GLY A 119 16.97 5.08 -10.71
C GLY A 119 16.01 5.49 -9.60
N PHE A 120 15.58 4.52 -8.80
CA PHE A 120 14.88 4.78 -7.55
C PHE A 120 15.38 3.88 -6.42
N VAL A 121 15.18 4.34 -5.18
CA VAL A 121 15.53 3.59 -3.98
C VAL A 121 14.27 3.42 -3.14
N LEU A 122 13.97 2.18 -2.75
CA LEU A 122 12.91 1.88 -1.79
C LEU A 122 13.49 1.81 -0.37
N ASP A 123 12.81 2.48 0.56
CA ASP A 123 13.07 2.47 2.01
C ASP A 123 14.55 2.71 2.35
N MET A 124 15.07 3.89 1.98
CA MET A 124 16.50 4.23 2.10
C MET A 124 17.08 4.06 3.51
N GLU A 125 16.28 4.26 4.56
CA GLU A 125 16.66 4.06 5.97
C GLU A 125 16.04 2.81 6.61
N GLY A 126 15.30 2.03 5.81
CA GLY A 126 14.65 0.81 6.26
C GLY A 126 15.59 -0.39 6.27
N ASP A 127 15.16 -1.47 6.92
CA ASP A 127 15.96 -2.69 7.08
C ASP A 127 16.16 -3.43 5.74
N HIS A 128 15.25 -3.22 4.79
CA HIS A 128 15.26 -3.85 3.47
C HIS A 128 15.38 -2.80 2.35
N ARG A 129 16.46 -2.03 2.39
CA ARG A 129 16.77 -1.06 1.33
C ARG A 129 16.95 -1.78 -0.01
N MET A 130 16.22 -1.32 -1.03
CA MET A 130 16.39 -1.79 -2.41
C MET A 130 16.74 -0.64 -3.34
N VAL A 131 17.69 -0.86 -4.25
CA VAL A 131 18.14 0.14 -5.23
C VAL A 131 17.89 -0.41 -6.63
N PHE A 132 17.14 0.34 -7.42
CA PHE A 132 16.97 0.12 -8.85
C PHE A 132 17.75 1.20 -9.57
N ASP A 133 18.79 0.80 -10.30
CA ASP A 133 19.52 1.72 -11.16
C ASP A 133 18.71 2.04 -12.43
N ALA A 134 19.17 3.02 -13.20
CA ALA A 134 18.45 3.44 -14.40
C ALA A 134 18.25 2.29 -15.41
N LYS A 135 19.21 1.36 -15.51
CA LYS A 135 19.11 0.22 -16.43
C LYS A 135 18.05 -0.78 -15.96
N ALA A 136 17.96 -1.02 -14.65
CA ALA A 136 16.93 -1.86 -14.08
C ALA A 136 15.54 -1.25 -14.32
N VAL A 137 15.41 0.07 -14.20
CA VAL A 137 14.16 0.78 -14.53
C VAL A 137 13.81 0.62 -16.01
N GLU A 138 14.78 0.82 -16.92
CA GLU A 138 14.57 0.60 -18.37
C GLU A 138 14.08 -0.82 -18.68
N GLN A 139 14.64 -1.84 -18.01
CA GLN A 139 14.17 -3.23 -18.15
C GLN A 139 12.75 -3.44 -17.61
N MET A 140 12.37 -2.75 -16.55
CA MET A 140 10.99 -2.78 -16.02
C MET A 140 10.00 -2.14 -17.00
N VAL A 141 10.39 -1.03 -17.66
CA VAL A 141 9.60 -0.40 -18.72
C VAL A 141 9.40 -1.37 -19.88
N ASP A 142 10.48 -1.99 -20.36
CA ASP A 142 10.42 -2.97 -21.46
C ASP A 142 9.50 -4.15 -21.13
N PHE A 143 9.57 -4.66 -19.90
CA PHE A 143 8.68 -5.73 -19.44
C PHE A 143 7.21 -5.29 -19.42
N ALA A 144 6.92 -4.10 -18.89
CA ALA A 144 5.57 -3.54 -18.88
C ALA A 144 5.01 -3.35 -20.30
N MET A 145 5.82 -2.86 -21.23
CA MET A 145 5.44 -2.68 -22.64
C MET A 145 5.16 -4.01 -23.34
N ARG A 146 6.03 -5.02 -23.16
CA ARG A 146 5.81 -6.37 -23.70
C ARG A 146 4.52 -6.99 -23.18
N ARG A 147 4.13 -6.71 -21.94
CA ARG A 147 2.88 -7.24 -21.38
C ARG A 147 1.64 -6.56 -21.96
N MET A 148 1.71 -5.27 -22.29
CA MET A 148 0.58 -4.51 -22.82
C MET A 148 0.36 -4.72 -24.32
N TYR A 149 1.44 -4.96 -25.07
CA TYR A 149 1.41 -4.98 -26.54
C TYR A 149 1.96 -6.27 -27.18
N GLY A 150 2.41 -7.23 -26.37
CA GLY A 150 2.96 -8.52 -26.81
C GLY A 150 1.96 -9.66 -26.81
#